data_AF-A0A2V9W2B5-F1
#
_entry.id   AF-A0A2V9W2B5-F1
#
_cell.length_a   1.000
_cell.length_b   1.000
_cell.length_c   1.000
_cell.angle_alpha   90.00
_cell.angle_beta   90.00
_cell.angle_gamma   90.00
#
_symmetry.space_group_name_H-M   'P 1'
#
loop_
_entity.id
_entity.type
_entity.pdbx_description
1 polymer ?
#
loop_
_entity_poly.entity_id
_entity_poly.type
_entity_poly.pdbx_seq_one_letter_code
_entity_poly.pdbx_strand_id
1 'polypeptide(L)' 'QQAGIPLKQVINEGNHRTWKRPIDPDGLWERALADPSGYADYVVAFDGDPVWRAVQGRRLSELVEIHVTGQARAILFRAR' A
#
# COMPACT_ATOMS: atom_id res chain seq x y z
N GLN A 1 -14.90 -1.57 2.31
CA GLN A 1 -13.82 -2.11 3.15
C GLN A 1 -14.43 -3.16 4.08
N GLN A 2 -14.29 -4.46 3.75
CA GLN A 2 -14.93 -5.55 4.49
C GLN A 2 -14.08 -6.83 4.46
N ALA A 3 -12.76 -6.69 4.31
CA ALA A 3 -11.84 -7.82 4.20
C ALA A 3 -11.41 -8.41 5.57
N GLY A 4 -11.95 -7.93 6.69
CA GLY A 4 -11.61 -8.43 8.03
C GLY A 4 -10.18 -8.17 8.49
N ILE A 5 -9.39 -7.39 7.73
CA ILE A 5 -7.99 -7.06 8.08
C ILE A 5 -8.01 -6.03 9.22
N PRO A 6 -7.40 -6.31 10.39
CA PRO A 6 -7.27 -5.35 11.46
C PRO A 6 -6.50 -4.12 10.97
N LEU A 7 -7.18 -2.97 10.83
CA LEU A 7 -6.59 -1.73 10.30
C LEU A 7 -5.60 -1.06 11.27
N LYS A 8 -5.36 -1.65 12.46
CA LYS A 8 -4.49 -1.07 13.50
C LYS A 8 -3.03 -0.90 13.05
N GLN A 9 -2.60 -1.62 12.01
CA GLN A 9 -1.23 -1.57 11.47
C GLN A 9 -1.23 -1.48 9.94
N VAL A 10 -2.29 -0.91 9.35
CA VAL A 10 -2.40 -0.77 7.90
C VAL A 10 -2.16 0.67 7.50
N ILE A 11 -1.24 0.91 6.57
CA ILE A 11 -1.04 2.20 5.91
C ILE A 11 -1.80 2.14 4.58
N ASN A 12 -2.76 3.04 4.36
CA ASN A 12 -3.51 3.14 3.12
C ASN A 12 -3.99 4.58 2.90
N GLU A 13 -4.30 4.93 1.66
CA GLU A 13 -4.81 6.26 1.27
C GLU A 13 -6.05 6.69 2.09
N GLY A 14 -6.92 5.75 2.45
CA GLY A 14 -8.10 6.00 3.29
C GLY A 14 -7.79 6.37 4.74
N ASN A 15 -6.60 6.03 5.25
CA ASN A 15 -6.07 6.53 6.53
C ASN A 15 -5.42 7.92 6.37
N HIS A 16 -5.25 8.41 5.14
CA HIS A 16 -4.74 9.74 4.81
C HIS A 16 -5.88 10.72 4.41
N ARG A 17 -7.04 10.70 5.08
CA ARG A 17 -8.13 11.64 4.72
C ARG A 17 -7.75 13.10 5.05
N THR A 18 -7.40 13.86 4.02
CA THR A 18 -7.05 15.29 4.09
C THR A 18 -8.20 16.21 4.52
N TRP A 19 -9.47 15.79 4.36
CA TRP A 19 -10.65 16.64 4.56
C TRP A 19 -11.31 16.54 5.96
N LYS A 20 -10.75 15.78 6.91
CA LYS A 20 -11.37 15.59 8.25
C LYS A 20 -10.30 15.56 9.35
N ARG A 21 -9.72 16.73 9.68
CA ARG A 21 -8.53 16.89 10.57
C ARG A 21 -7.31 16.13 10.03
N PRO A 22 -6.06 16.37 10.48
CA PRO A 22 -4.94 15.57 9.99
C PRO A 22 -5.09 14.16 10.58
N ILE A 23 -5.65 13.23 9.81
CA ILE A 23 -5.67 11.79 10.17
C ILE A 23 -4.26 11.20 10.01
N ASP A 24 -3.38 11.92 9.29
CA ASP A 24 -1.97 11.58 9.11
C ASP A 24 -1.05 12.77 9.45
N PRO A 25 -0.90 13.13 10.74
CA PRO A 25 -0.05 14.25 11.15
C PRO A 25 1.44 14.01 10.85
N ASP A 26 1.84 12.73 10.72
CA ASP A 26 3.24 12.31 10.53
C ASP A 26 3.59 12.03 9.07
N GLY A 27 2.64 12.21 8.14
CA GLY A 27 2.79 11.92 6.71
C GLY A 27 3.18 10.47 6.43
N LEU A 28 2.66 9.53 7.22
CA LEU A 28 2.94 8.09 7.11
C LEU A 28 2.63 7.56 5.72
N TRP A 29 1.59 8.07 5.05
CA TRP A 29 1.27 7.68 3.68
C TRP A 29 2.39 8.06 2.71
N GLU A 30 2.75 9.35 2.65
CA GLU A 30 3.81 9.84 1.76
C GLU A 30 5.15 9.17 2.06
N ARG A 31 5.48 9.00 3.34
CA ARG A 31 6.72 8.38 3.79
C ARG A 31 6.77 6.89 3.43
N ALA A 32 5.66 6.17 3.56
CA ALA A 32 5.59 4.77 3.14
C ALA A 32 5.69 4.61 1.63
N LEU A 33 5.15 5.53 0.82
CA LEU A 33 5.37 5.51 -0.64
C LEU A 33 6.83 5.82 -0.99
N ALA A 34 7.48 6.70 -0.22
CA ALA A 34 8.90 7.02 -0.40
C ALA A 34 9.84 5.88 0.06
N ASP A 35 9.46 5.08 1.05
CA ASP A 35 10.25 3.93 1.54
C ASP A 35 9.39 2.75 2.04
N PRO A 36 8.78 1.93 1.17
CA PRO A 36 7.87 0.87 1.60
C PRO A 36 8.50 -0.12 2.60
N SER A 37 9.77 -0.50 2.40
CA SER A 37 10.53 -1.42 3.28
C SER A 37 10.85 -0.83 4.67
N GLY A 38 10.88 0.49 4.79
CA GLY A 38 11.05 1.19 6.07
C GLY A 38 9.80 1.14 6.94
N TYR A 39 8.62 1.08 6.32
CA TYR A 39 7.33 1.31 6.98
C TYR A 39 6.39 0.10 7.01
N ALA A 40 6.61 -0.92 6.18
CA ALA A 40 5.76 -2.10 6.14
C ALA A 40 6.55 -3.38 5.84
N ASP A 41 6.12 -4.50 6.42
CA ASP A 41 6.67 -5.83 6.10
C ASP A 41 6.09 -6.37 4.78
N TYR A 42 4.85 -5.99 4.47
CA TYR A 42 4.12 -6.40 3.27
C TYR A 42 3.47 -5.21 2.57
N VAL A 43 3.45 -5.24 1.23
CA VAL A 43 2.88 -4.20 0.39
C VAL A 43 1.92 -4.82 -0.60
N VAL A 44 0.72 -4.26 -0.74
CA VAL A 44 -0.23 -4.64 -1.79
C VAL A 44 -0.34 -3.48 -2.76
N ALA A 45 -0.08 -3.74 -4.04
CA ALA A 45 -0.18 -2.74 -5.08
C ALA A 45 -1.15 -3.19 -6.18
N PHE A 46 -1.99 -2.27 -6.64
CA PHE A 46 -2.84 -2.47 -7.81
C PHE A 46 -2.29 -1.70 -9.00
N ASP A 47 -2.29 -2.32 -10.18
CA ASP A 47 -1.77 -1.71 -11.39
C ASP A 47 -2.37 -0.32 -11.63
N GLY A 48 -1.48 0.66 -11.79
CA GLY A 48 -1.80 2.07 -11.99
C GLY A 48 -1.93 2.94 -10.73
N ASP A 49 -2.02 2.34 -9.53
CA ASP A 49 -2.18 3.07 -8.27
C ASP A 49 -0.85 3.71 -7.76
N PRO A 50 -0.90 4.60 -6.73
CA PRO A 50 0.30 5.20 -6.17
C PRO A 50 1.28 4.19 -5.55
N VAL A 51 0.78 3.10 -4.97
CA VAL A 51 1.60 2.04 -4.36
C VAL A 51 2.34 1.26 -5.43
N TRP A 52 1.70 0.97 -6.56
CA TRP A 52 2.28 0.34 -7.74
C TRP A 52 3.47 1.11 -8.25
N ARG A 53 3.31 2.43 -8.41
CA ARG A 53 4.41 3.33 -8.79
C ARG A 53 5.50 3.36 -7.73
N ALA A 54 5.13 3.37 -6.45
CA ALA A 54 6.08 3.40 -5.35
C ALA A 54 6.95 2.15 -5.28
N VAL A 55 6.44 0.97 -5.67
CA VAL A 55 7.22 -0.27 -5.68
C VAL A 55 8.01 -0.48 -6.98
N GLN A 56 7.68 0.20 -8.08
CA GLN A 56 8.41 0.06 -9.34
C GLN A 56 9.90 0.42 -9.17
N GLY A 57 10.78 -0.41 -9.73
CA GLY A 57 12.22 -0.20 -9.67
C GLY A 57 12.86 -0.52 -8.30
N ARG A 58 12.07 -0.91 -7.30
CA ARG A 58 12.58 -1.42 -6.02
C ARG A 58 12.76 -2.93 -6.06
N ARG A 59 13.72 -3.43 -5.28
CA ARG A 59 13.96 -4.88 -5.13
C ARG A 59 13.07 -5.47 -4.03
N LEU A 60 11.75 -5.41 -4.21
CA LEU A 60 10.81 -6.11 -3.33
C LEU A 60 10.54 -7.52 -3.87
N SER A 61 10.29 -8.49 -2.98
CA SER A 61 9.98 -9.86 -3.41
C SER A 61 8.49 -9.99 -3.71
N GLU A 62 8.14 -10.27 -4.95
CA GLU A 62 6.76 -10.63 -5.33
C GLU A 62 6.39 -11.99 -4.73
N LEU A 63 5.36 -12.02 -3.89
CA LEU A 63 4.88 -13.25 -3.25
C LEU A 63 3.72 -13.87 -4.01
N VAL A 64 2.73 -13.04 -4.37
CA VAL A 64 1.49 -13.47 -4.99
C VAL A 64 1.03 -12.41 -5.97
N GLU A 65 0.66 -12.85 -7.17
CA GLU A 65 -0.01 -12.05 -8.17
C GLU A 65 -1.46 -12.51 -8.30
N ILE A 66 -2.39 -11.55 -8.34
CA ILE A 66 -3.83 -11.78 -8.38
C ILE A 66 -4.40 -11.09 -9.60
N HIS A 67 -5.00 -11.87 -10.50
CA HIS A 67 -5.81 -11.38 -11.62
C HIS A 67 -7.26 -11.80 -11.42
N VAL A 68 -8.16 -10.84 -11.58
CA VAL A 68 -9.60 -11.07 -11.60
C VAL A 68 -10.17 -10.35 -12.81
N THR A 69 -11.01 -11.02 -13.59
CA THR A 69 -11.62 -10.44 -14.78
C THR A 69 -12.34 -9.13 -14.46
N GLY A 70 -11.99 -8.05 -15.17
CA GLY A 70 -12.58 -6.73 -14.98
C GLY A 70 -12.06 -5.95 -13.76
N GLN A 71 -11.02 -6.44 -13.07
CA GLN A 71 -10.32 -5.72 -12.00
C GLN A 71 -8.87 -5.43 -12.39
N ALA A 72 -8.28 -4.40 -11.78
CA ALA A 72 -6.85 -4.16 -11.91
C ALA A 72 -6.05 -5.34 -11.32
N ARG A 73 -4.93 -5.68 -11.95
CA ARG A 73 -3.97 -6.65 -11.43
C ARG A 73 -3.48 -6.19 -10.06
N ALA A 74 -3.40 -7.11 -9.10
CA ALA A 74 -2.83 -6.85 -7.79
C ALA A 74 -1.61 -7.73 -7.53
N ILE A 75 -0.61 -7.19 -6.85
CA ILE A 75 0.57 -7.96 -6.39
C ILE A 75 0.78 -7.71 -4.90
N LEU A 76 1.02 -8.80 -4.16
CA LEU A 76 1.51 -8.79 -2.80
C LEU A 76 3.04 -8.93 -2.81
N PHE A 77 3.72 -7.97 -2.22
CA PHE A 77 5.18 -7.97 -2.06
C PHE A 77 5.54 -8.19 -0.59
N ARG A 78 6.69 -8.84 -0.35
CA ARG A 78 7.44 -8.75 0.90
C ARG A 78 8.46 -7.64 0.79
N ALA A 79 8.43 -6.72 1.74
CA ALA A 79 9.28 -5.52 1.75
C ALA A 79 10.36 -5.53 2.84
N ARG A 80 10.19 -6.31 3.91
CA ARG A 80 11.21 -6.56 4.95
C ARG A 80 11.43 -8.07 5.16
#